data_AF-A0A1Z4LY31-F1
#
_entry.id   AF-A0A1Z4LY31-F1
#
_cell.length_a   1.000
_cell.length_b   1.000
_cell.length_c   1.000
_cell.angle_alpha   90.00
_cell.angle_beta   90.00
_cell.angle_gamma   90.00
#
_symmetry.space_group_name_H-M   'P 1'
#
loop_
_entity.id
_entity.type
_entity.pdbx_description
1 polymer ?
#
loop_
_entity_poly.entity_id
_entity_poly.type
_entity_poly.pdbx_seq_one_letter_code
_entity_poly.pdbx_strand_id
1 'polypeptide(L)'
;MKTKKYLSPKDYYCYIKSDAWRSKHYYWLKQSGNRCSMFPWVRIGKYDRNKYGKYNIHHTGVGYKHLGHEELGRDVLPLCPFAHWLIHGGQMKAKAPWQPNIIQKSLHLWCSFSLIMKQLFLLFSSLLVVFYFFTLMRNIY
;
A
#
# COMPACT_ATOMS: atom_id res chain seq x y z
N MET A 1 -5.15 10.34 24.89
CA MET A 1 -4.14 9.30 25.22
C MET A 1 -2.78 9.76 24.68
N LYS A 2 -1.72 9.75 25.50
CA LYS A 2 -0.36 10.07 25.04
C LYS A 2 0.15 8.92 24.17
N THR A 3 0.49 9.19 22.92
CA THR A 3 1.17 8.26 22.01
C THR A 3 2.46 7.80 22.66
N LYS A 4 2.55 6.51 23.03
CA LYS A 4 3.85 5.92 23.40
C LYS A 4 4.68 5.91 22.12
N LYS A 5 5.70 6.77 22.05
CA LYS A 5 6.77 6.64 21.08
C LYS A 5 7.40 5.27 21.36
N TYR A 6 7.14 4.27 20.52
CA TYR A 6 7.74 2.96 20.73
C TYR A 6 9.25 3.09 20.53
N LEU A 7 10.01 2.83 21.60
CA LEU A 7 11.42 3.18 21.73
C LEU A 7 12.36 2.09 21.20
N SER A 8 11.85 0.88 20.87
CA SER A 8 12.70 -0.22 20.39
C SER A 8 12.05 -1.09 19.29
N PRO A 9 12.84 -1.76 18.43
CA PRO A 9 12.34 -2.75 17.47
C PRO A 9 11.57 -3.91 18.11
N LYS A 10 11.92 -4.29 19.35
CA LYS A 10 11.27 -5.40 20.08
C LYS A 10 9.79 -5.09 20.30
N ASP A 11 9.47 -3.88 20.72
CA ASP A 11 8.09 -3.49 21.00
C ASP A 11 7.24 -3.48 19.73
N TYR A 12 7.82 -3.06 18.60
CA TYR A 12 7.18 -3.15 17.29
C TYR A 12 6.85 -4.60 16.93
N TYR A 13 7.81 -5.53 17.05
CA TYR A 13 7.57 -6.94 16.73
C TYR A 13 6.54 -7.61 17.66
N CYS A 14 6.50 -7.21 18.93
CA CYS A 14 5.44 -7.63 19.85
C CYS A 14 4.08 -7.08 19.41
N TYR A 15 4.03 -5.80 19.05
CA TYR A 15 2.79 -5.13 18.64
C TYR A 15 2.19 -5.73 17.36
N ILE A 16 2.96 -5.95 16.29
CA ILE A 16 2.43 -6.51 15.04
C ILE A 16 1.98 -7.98 15.16
N LYS A 17 2.35 -8.66 16.25
CA LYS A 17 1.89 -10.02 16.58
C LYS A 17 0.66 -10.02 17.51
N SER A 18 0.30 -8.87 18.08
CA SER A 18 -0.78 -8.73 19.05
C SER A 18 -2.17 -8.74 18.40
N ASP A 19 -3.18 -9.01 19.21
CA ASP A 19 -4.58 -8.93 18.78
C ASP A 19 -5.04 -7.48 18.54
N ALA A 20 -4.42 -6.50 19.23
CA ALA A 20 -4.65 -5.08 18.97
C ALA A 20 -4.29 -4.67 17.53
N TRP A 21 -3.23 -5.25 16.97
CA TRP A 21 -2.88 -5.06 15.55
C TRP A 21 -3.87 -5.80 14.63
N ARG A 22 -4.12 -7.08 14.89
CA ARG A 22 -4.99 -7.92 14.04
C ARG A 22 -6.43 -7.42 13.96
N SER A 23 -6.98 -6.94 15.07
CA SER A 23 -8.36 -6.43 15.15
C SER A 23 -8.63 -5.24 14.21
N LYS A 24 -7.60 -4.46 13.85
CA LYS A 24 -7.71 -3.33 12.93
C LYS A 24 -7.76 -3.72 11.46
N HIS A 25 -7.23 -4.89 11.11
CA HIS A 25 -7.16 -5.35 9.72
C HIS A 25 -8.54 -5.33 9.04
N TYR A 26 -9.58 -5.76 9.75
CA TYR A 26 -10.94 -5.77 9.22
C TYR A 26 -11.39 -4.38 8.76
N TYR A 27 -11.17 -3.36 9.59
CA TYR A 27 -11.56 -1.98 9.29
C TYR A 27 -10.76 -1.41 8.12
N TRP A 28 -9.45 -1.60 8.10
CA TRP A 28 -8.60 -1.14 6.99
C TRP A 28 -8.97 -1.80 5.66
N LEU A 29 -9.25 -3.10 5.67
CA LEU A 29 -9.69 -3.83 4.48
C LEU A 29 -11.06 -3.34 4.00
N LYS A 30 -12.01 -3.12 4.91
CA LYS A 30 -13.32 -2.56 4.56
C LYS A 30 -13.20 -1.16 3.96
N GLN A 31 -12.41 -0.29 4.58
CA GLN A 31 -12.18 1.08 4.12
C GLN A 31 -11.44 1.11 2.76
N SER A 32 -10.56 0.15 2.47
CA SER A 32 -9.94 0.00 1.15
C SER A 32 -10.84 -0.65 0.10
N GLY A 33 -12.10 -0.97 0.45
CA GLY A 33 -13.02 -1.69 -0.44
C GLY A 33 -12.56 -3.11 -0.75
N ASN A 34 -11.79 -3.72 0.16
CA ASN A 34 -11.16 -5.03 0.02
C ASN A 34 -10.29 -5.11 -1.25
N ARG A 35 -9.55 -4.03 -1.55
CA ARG A 35 -8.65 -3.92 -2.71
C ARG A 35 -7.23 -3.64 -2.27
N CYS A 36 -6.28 -4.18 -3.04
CA CYS A 36 -4.86 -3.90 -2.86
C CYS A 36 -4.57 -2.42 -3.17
N SER A 37 -3.86 -1.73 -2.28
CA SER A 37 -3.55 -0.31 -2.44
C SER A 37 -2.66 -0.03 -3.66
N MET A 38 -1.79 -0.96 -4.05
CA MET A 38 -0.92 -0.83 -5.22
C MET A 38 -1.65 -1.18 -6.52
N PHE A 39 -2.43 -2.28 -6.50
CA PHE A 39 -3.14 -2.83 -7.65
C PHE A 39 -4.64 -2.88 -7.38
N PRO A 40 -5.39 -1.80 -7.61
CA PRO A 40 -6.77 -1.68 -7.16
C PRO A 40 -7.72 -2.74 -7.74
N TRP A 41 -7.40 -3.37 -8.87
CA TRP A 41 -8.18 -4.48 -9.44
C TRP A 41 -8.05 -5.79 -8.64
N VAL A 42 -7.00 -5.95 -7.83
CA VAL A 42 -6.77 -7.15 -7.03
C VAL A 42 -7.59 -7.08 -5.73
N ARG A 43 -8.48 -8.05 -5.53
CA ARG A 43 -9.27 -8.20 -4.31
C ARG A 43 -8.48 -8.90 -3.21
N ILE A 44 -8.59 -8.41 -1.98
CA ILE A 44 -7.87 -8.89 -0.80
C ILE A 44 -8.79 -8.94 0.42
N GLY A 45 -8.46 -9.77 1.42
CA GLY A 45 -9.34 -9.99 2.57
C GLY A 45 -10.65 -10.68 2.17
N LYS A 46 -11.68 -10.59 3.01
CA LYS A 46 -13.01 -11.15 2.74
C LYS A 46 -13.84 -10.18 1.90
N TYR A 47 -13.93 -10.43 0.59
CA TYR A 47 -14.63 -9.56 -0.36
C TYR A 47 -15.96 -10.12 -0.87
N ASP A 48 -16.26 -11.38 -0.56
CA ASP A 48 -17.51 -12.08 -0.87
C ASP A 48 -17.81 -13.08 0.27
N ARG A 49 -19.02 -13.66 0.33
CA ARG A 49 -19.45 -14.62 1.36
C ARG A 49 -18.45 -15.78 1.50
N ASN A 50 -18.00 -16.32 0.36
CA ASN A 50 -17.13 -17.49 0.26
C ASN A 50 -15.78 -17.19 -0.41
N LYS A 51 -15.42 -15.92 -0.64
CA LYS A 51 -14.16 -15.56 -1.30
C LYS A 51 -13.27 -14.74 -0.38
N TYR A 52 -12.01 -15.16 -0.33
CA TYR A 52 -10.98 -14.53 0.48
C TYR A 52 -9.68 -14.41 -0.31
N GLY A 53 -9.17 -13.17 -0.42
CA GLY A 53 -7.88 -12.89 -1.04
C GLY A 53 -6.77 -12.80 0.01
N LYS A 54 -5.62 -13.42 -0.25
CA LYS A 54 -4.43 -13.27 0.61
C LYS A 54 -3.99 -11.81 0.66
N TYR A 55 -3.50 -11.37 1.82
CA TYR A 55 -3.08 -9.99 2.02
C TYR A 55 -1.99 -9.87 3.08
N ASN A 56 -1.31 -8.73 3.07
CA ASN A 56 -0.42 -8.24 4.12
C ASN A 56 -0.79 -6.78 4.42
N ILE A 57 -0.66 -6.37 5.68
CA ILE A 57 -0.72 -4.95 6.05
C ILE A 57 0.71 -4.44 6.18
N HIS A 58 1.09 -3.56 5.27
CA HIS A 58 2.44 -2.99 5.17
C HIS A 58 2.51 -1.67 5.93
N HIS A 59 3.46 -1.50 6.85
CA HIS A 59 3.73 -0.21 7.48
C HIS A 59 4.57 0.70 6.57
N THR A 60 4.13 1.93 6.37
CA THR A 60 4.93 2.97 5.73
C THR A 60 6.04 3.44 6.67
N GLY A 61 7.05 4.15 6.15
CA GLY A 61 8.13 4.69 6.97
C GLY A 61 7.68 5.62 8.11
N VAL A 62 6.48 6.21 7.99
CA VAL A 62 5.88 7.08 9.02
C VAL A 62 5.06 6.28 10.04
N GLY A 63 4.43 5.17 9.62
CA GLY A 63 3.52 4.39 10.47
C GLY A 63 4.15 3.83 11.73
N TYR A 64 5.46 3.60 11.72
CA TYR A 64 6.20 3.17 12.92
C TYR A 64 6.16 4.17 14.09
N LYS A 65 5.81 5.44 13.85
CA LYS A 65 5.69 6.48 14.89
C LYS A 65 4.29 6.50 15.55
N HIS A 66 3.30 5.89 14.93
CA HIS A 66 1.89 5.93 15.35
C HIS A 66 1.34 4.54 15.68
N LEU A 67 2.20 3.62 16.15
CA LEU A 67 1.75 2.28 16.50
C LEU A 67 0.60 2.36 17.52
N GLY A 68 -0.47 1.62 17.27
CA GLY A 68 -1.70 1.69 18.05
C GLY A 68 -2.72 2.69 17.51
N HIS A 69 -2.35 3.60 16.62
CA HIS A 69 -3.19 4.68 16.08
C HIS A 69 -2.97 4.87 14.56
N GLU A 70 -2.67 3.80 13.84
CA GLU A 70 -2.29 3.87 12.43
C GLU A 70 -3.47 4.24 11.52
N GLU A 71 -3.23 5.19 10.64
CA GLU A 71 -4.17 5.63 9.60
C GLU A 71 -3.93 4.86 8.29
N LEU A 72 -5.01 4.35 7.69
CA LEU A 72 -4.96 3.74 6.36
C LEU A 72 -4.49 4.75 5.31
N GLY A 73 -3.58 4.33 4.43
CA GLY A 73 -3.05 5.16 3.35
C GLY A 73 -1.85 6.02 3.77
N ARG A 74 -1.76 6.39 5.05
CA ARG A 74 -0.65 7.17 5.60
C ARG A 74 0.37 6.30 6.32
N ASP A 75 -0.08 5.52 7.29
CA ASP A 75 0.76 4.71 8.18
C ASP A 75 0.78 3.25 7.73
N VAL A 76 -0.32 2.76 7.17
CA VAL A 76 -0.47 1.36 6.75
C VAL A 76 -1.12 1.23 5.38
N LEU A 77 -0.71 0.21 4.64
CA LEU A 77 -1.16 -0.09 3.28
C LEU A 77 -1.56 -1.57 3.16
N PRO A 78 -2.81 -1.90 2.87
CA PRO A 78 -3.22 -3.27 2.60
C PRO A 78 -2.79 -3.69 1.19
N LEU A 79 -1.96 -4.74 1.11
CA LEU A 79 -1.32 -5.18 -0.13
C LEU A 79 -1.59 -6.66 -0.37
N CYS A 80 -1.71 -7.07 -1.64
CA CYS A 80 -1.59 -8.48 -1.99
C CYS A 80 -0.14 -8.96 -1.80
N PRO A 81 0.13 -10.27 -1.68
CA PRO A 81 1.48 -10.80 -1.46
C PRO A 81 2.50 -10.30 -2.49
N PHE A 82 2.11 -10.21 -3.76
CA PHE A 82 2.98 -9.73 -4.83
C PHE A 82 3.33 -8.24 -4.68
N ALA A 83 2.35 -7.38 -4.39
CA ALA A 83 2.59 -5.96 -4.15
C ALA A 83 3.46 -5.73 -2.90
N HIS A 84 3.26 -6.53 -1.85
CA HIS A 84 4.10 -6.49 -0.66
C HIS A 84 5.55 -6.92 -0.97
N TRP A 85 5.75 -7.92 -1.83
CA TRP A 85 7.08 -8.30 -2.29
C TRP A 85 7.76 -7.18 -3.11
N LEU A 86 7.02 -6.54 -4.03
CA LEU A 86 7.52 -5.41 -4.82
C LEU A 86 7.94 -4.22 -3.97
N ILE A 87 7.15 -3.88 -2.95
CA ILE A 87 7.46 -2.73 -2.07
C ILE A 87 8.72 -2.95 -1.24
N HIS A 88 9.13 -4.20 -1.05
CA HIS A 88 10.39 -4.56 -0.41
C HIS A 88 11.53 -4.80 -1.42
N GLY A 89 11.37 -4.39 -2.68
CA GLY A 89 12.40 -4.55 -3.72
C GLY A 89 12.74 -6.01 -4.00
N GLY A 90 11.78 -6.90 -3.79
CA GLY A 90 11.96 -8.34 -3.93
C GLY A 90 12.62 -9.04 -2.74
N GLN A 91 12.93 -8.32 -1.66
CA GLN A 91 13.59 -8.86 -0.47
C GLN A 91 12.71 -8.73 0.80
N MET A 92 11.91 -9.77 1.06
CA MET A 92 10.96 -9.80 2.20
C MET A 92 11.60 -9.84 3.60
N LYS A 93 12.92 -10.03 3.69
CA LYS A 93 13.68 -10.11 4.96
C LYS A 93 14.30 -8.78 5.39
N ALA A 94 14.05 -7.69 4.67
CA ALA A 94 14.56 -6.38 5.06
C ALA A 94 14.04 -6.02 6.46
N LYS A 95 14.96 -5.88 7.42
CA LYS A 95 14.66 -5.35 8.76
C LYS A 95 13.86 -4.06 8.56
N ALA A 96 12.69 -3.98 9.20
CA ALA A 96 11.76 -2.85 9.14
C ALA A 96 12.47 -1.55 8.75
N PRO A 97 12.42 -1.12 7.48
CA PRO A 97 13.17 0.04 7.06
C PRO A 97 12.44 1.24 7.62
N TRP A 98 12.88 1.68 8.80
CA TRP A 98 12.47 2.94 9.43
C TRP A 98 12.68 4.13 8.49
N GLN A 99 13.48 3.94 7.44
CA GLN A 99 13.76 4.89 6.38
C GLN A 99 13.57 4.23 5.00
N PRO A 100 12.38 4.36 4.38
CA PRO A 100 12.17 3.86 3.03
C PRO A 100 13.07 4.60 2.03
N ASN A 101 13.61 3.89 1.04
CA ASN A 101 14.35 4.52 -0.07
C ASN A 101 13.39 5.29 -1.00
N ILE A 102 13.93 5.99 -2.01
CA ILE A 102 13.11 6.83 -2.91
C ILE A 102 12.05 6.03 -3.67
N ILE A 103 12.38 4.83 -4.14
CA ILE A 103 11.44 3.95 -4.86
C ILE A 103 10.30 3.54 -3.92
N GLN A 104 10.63 3.13 -2.69
CA GLN A 104 9.63 2.77 -1.69
C GLN A 104 8.73 3.96 -1.33
N LYS A 105 9.30 5.16 -1.18
CA LYS A 105 8.53 6.39 -0.94
C LYS A 105 7.56 6.67 -2.07
N SER A 106 8.00 6.56 -3.33
CA SER A 106 7.13 6.71 -4.50
C SER A 106 6.02 5.67 -4.54
N LEU A 107 6.31 4.41 -4.20
CA LEU A 107 5.30 3.36 -4.10
C LEU A 107 4.33 3.61 -2.93
N HIS A 108 4.81 4.10 -1.78
CA HIS A 108 3.96 4.47 -0.63
C HIS A 108 2.99 5.59 -1.04
N LEU A 109 3.50 6.62 -1.72
CA LEU A 109 2.69 7.73 -2.24
C LEU A 109 1.66 7.25 -3.27
N TRP A 110 2.06 6.42 -4.24
CA TRP A 110 1.10 5.82 -5.17
C TRP A 110 0.01 5.05 -4.42
N CYS A 111 0.40 4.23 -3.45
CA CYS A 111 -0.54 3.42 -2.69
C CYS A 111 -1.51 4.25 -1.83
N SER A 112 -1.12 5.46 -1.39
CA SER A 112 -1.96 6.34 -0.59
C SER A 112 -3.07 7.05 -1.39
N PHE A 113 -2.92 7.16 -2.72
CA PHE A 113 -3.93 7.78 -3.57
C PHE A 113 -5.27 7.04 -3.55
N SER A 114 -6.36 7.78 -3.65
CA SER A 114 -7.70 7.20 -3.82
C SER A 114 -7.80 6.44 -5.15
N LEU A 115 -8.79 5.54 -5.25
CA LEU A 115 -9.04 4.78 -6.48
C LEU A 115 -9.26 5.71 -7.68
N ILE A 116 -10.02 6.77 -7.49
CA ILE A 116 -10.35 7.76 -8.53
C ILE A 116 -9.07 8.42 -9.06
N MET A 117 -8.18 8.86 -8.15
CA MET A 117 -6.91 9.46 -8.55
C MET A 117 -6.03 8.51 -9.36
N LYS A 118 -5.98 7.23 -8.96
CA LYS A 118 -5.26 6.20 -9.72
C LYS A 118 -5.85 5.99 -11.11
N GLN A 119 -7.18 5.97 -11.23
CA GLN A 119 -7.87 5.81 -12.51
C GLN A 119 -7.63 7.00 -13.44
N LEU A 120 -7.70 8.22 -12.91
CA LEU A 120 -7.41 9.45 -13.67
C LEU A 120 -5.96 9.47 -14.17
N PHE A 121 -5.01 9.07 -13.31
CA PHE A 121 -3.60 9.00 -13.71
C PHE A 121 -3.38 7.98 -14.84
N LEU A 122 -3.93 6.77 -14.71
CA LEU A 122 -3.83 5.75 -15.75
C LEU A 122 -4.48 6.19 -17.06
N LEU A 123 -5.67 6.79 -16.99
CA LEU A 123 -6.36 7.33 -18.17
C LEU A 123 -5.52 8.40 -18.87
N PHE A 124 -5.02 9.38 -18.10
CA PHE A 124 -4.20 10.46 -18.64
C PHE A 124 -2.90 9.93 -19.26
N SER A 125 -2.21 8.99 -18.61
CA SER A 125 -1.03 8.34 -19.17
C SER A 125 -1.34 7.60 -20.47
N SER A 126 -2.46 6.86 -20.54
CA SER A 126 -2.87 6.17 -21.77
C SER A 126 -3.17 7.14 -22.91
N LEU A 127 -3.86 8.25 -22.63
CA LEU A 127 -4.14 9.28 -23.64
C LEU A 127 -2.87 9.94 -24.17
N LEU A 128 -1.91 10.23 -23.29
CA LEU A 128 -0.60 10.78 -23.69
C LEU A 128 0.17 9.82 -24.61
N VAL A 129 0.17 8.54 -24.29
CA VAL A 129 0.83 7.51 -25.12
C VAL A 129 0.17 7.45 -26.50
N VAL A 130 -1.17 7.40 -26.56
CA VAL A 130 -1.91 7.39 -27.83
C VAL A 130 -1.64 8.65 -28.65
N PHE A 131 -1.65 9.82 -28.01
CA PHE A 131 -1.34 11.09 -28.67
C PHE A 131 0.08 11.10 -29.24
N TYR A 132 1.06 10.65 -28.46
CA TYR A 132 2.46 10.56 -28.90
C TYR A 132 2.62 9.66 -30.14
N PHE A 133 2.00 8.47 -30.13
CA PHE A 133 2.02 7.57 -31.30
C PHE A 133 1.37 8.21 -32.52
N PHE A 134 0.24 8.91 -32.34
CA PHE A 134 -0.43 9.61 -33.44
C PHE A 134 0.46 10.71 -34.05
N THR A 135 1.12 11.51 -33.21
CA THR A 135 2.09 12.53 -33.66
C THR A 135 3.29 11.91 -34.36
N LEU A 136 3.85 10.82 -33.81
CA LEU A 136 4.98 10.11 -34.41
C LEU A 136 4.64 9.58 -35.81
N MET A 137 3.49 8.92 -35.94
CA MET A 137 3.02 8.40 -37.24
C MET A 137 2.81 9.52 -38.26
N ARG A 138 2.28 10.68 -37.85
CA ARG A 138 2.08 11.83 -38.73
C ARG A 138 3.38 12.45 -39.26
N ASN A 139 4.51 12.28 -38.57
CA ASN A 139 5.80 12.79 -39.01
C ASN A 139 6.59 11.79 -39.88
N ILE A 140 6.08 10.56 -40.04
CA ILE A 140 6.72 9.49 -40.84
C ILE A 140 6.12 9.44 -42.26
N TYR A 141 4.94 10.02 -42.48
CA TYR A 141 4.27 10.15 -43.78
C TYR A 141 4.20 11.61 -44.22
#